data_AF-A0A7C1KWB4-F1
#
_entry.id   AF-A0A7C1KWB4-F1
#
_cell.length_a   1.000
_cell.length_b   1.000
_cell.length_c   1.000
_cell.angle_alpha   90.00
_cell.angle_beta   90.00
_cell.angle_gamma   90.00
#
_symmetry.space_group_name_H-M   'P 1'
#
loop_
_entity.id
_entity.type
_entity.pdbx_description
1 polymer ?
#
loop_
_entity_poly.entity_id
_entity_poly.type
_entity_poly.pdbx_seq_one_letter_code
_entity_poly.pdbx_strand_id
1 'polypeptide(L)'
;MLGLELRKEFKGRRLKGTAIELTNKNKTGATQVSASDFLKITYPTADVLKTIEAVGPNQGHPVTLKGERGQGKSHLMAMIYHAFTDNAATSQWLSEWGNRLSNDKIADLPLRSGMAVISESLHRQRYKFLWDLLFEQHPHGDYCRGKWESSGEKKTDVPSDEILLEMFEHTPTALILDEFQTWFDGLTNTKQYPCRNWAFNFIQVLSEIAK
;
A
#
# COMPACT_ATOMS: atom_id res chain seq x y z
N MET A 1 -24.22 -4.38 -31.96
CA MET A 1 -24.06 -3.35 -30.91
C MET A 1 -23.55 -4.05 -29.67
N LEU A 2 -22.44 -3.62 -29.06
CA LEU A 2 -21.70 -4.37 -28.02
C LEU A 2 -22.41 -4.50 -26.66
N GLY A 3 -23.68 -4.10 -26.52
CA GLY A 3 -24.43 -4.20 -25.26
C GLY A 3 -23.78 -3.46 -24.09
N LEU A 4 -22.98 -2.41 -24.35
CA LEU A 4 -22.23 -1.71 -23.32
C LEU A 4 -23.18 -0.84 -22.49
N GLU A 5 -23.30 -1.16 -21.21
CA GLU A 5 -24.02 -0.33 -20.25
C GLU A 5 -23.07 0.64 -19.55
N LEU A 6 -23.45 1.92 -19.51
CA LEU A 6 -22.73 2.92 -18.74
C LEU A 6 -22.82 2.58 -17.25
N ARG A 7 -21.69 2.61 -16.52
CA ARG A 7 -21.68 2.32 -15.07
C ARG A 7 -22.47 3.39 -14.29
N LYS A 8 -23.09 2.99 -13.18
CA LYS A 8 -24.07 3.81 -12.43
C LYS A 8 -23.49 5.16 -11.99
N GLU A 9 -22.21 5.21 -11.62
CA GLU A 9 -21.51 6.44 -11.22
C GLU A 9 -21.41 7.50 -12.34
N PHE A 10 -21.50 7.11 -13.61
CA PHE A 10 -21.47 8.03 -14.75
C PHE A 10 -22.87 8.41 -15.23
N LYS A 11 -23.93 7.84 -14.64
CA LYS A 11 -25.34 8.18 -14.97
C LYS A 11 -25.82 9.46 -14.26
N GLY A 12 -25.05 10.00 -13.32
CA GLY A 12 -25.41 11.19 -12.54
C GLY A 12 -25.20 12.51 -13.29
N ARG A 13 -25.92 13.57 -12.87
CA ARG A 13 -25.79 14.93 -13.44
C ARG A 13 -24.44 15.60 -13.16
N ARG A 14 -23.68 15.08 -12.19
CA ARG A 14 -22.32 15.50 -11.84
C ARG A 14 -21.42 14.27 -11.90
N LEU A 15 -20.30 14.37 -12.61
CA LEU A 15 -19.26 13.34 -12.60
C LEU A 15 -18.66 13.26 -11.20
N LYS A 16 -18.61 12.06 -10.62
CA LYS A 16 -17.75 11.80 -9.45
C LYS A 16 -16.29 11.94 -9.89
N GLY A 17 -15.43 12.37 -8.96
CA GLY A 17 -14.00 12.52 -9.22
C GLY A 17 -13.44 11.24 -9.85
N THR A 18 -12.82 11.38 -11.03
CA THR A 18 -12.21 10.27 -11.78
C THR A 18 -10.79 9.96 -11.32
N ALA A 19 -10.22 10.82 -10.48
CA ALA A 19 -8.93 10.60 -9.87
C ALA A 19 -9.01 9.50 -8.82
N ILE A 20 -8.09 8.55 -8.89
CA ILE A 20 -7.93 7.52 -7.87
C ILE A 20 -7.20 8.12 -6.67
N GLU A 21 -7.90 8.26 -5.56
CA GLU A 21 -7.32 8.50 -4.23
C GLU A 21 -7.40 7.20 -3.42
N LEU A 22 -6.34 6.82 -2.70
CA LEU A 22 -6.38 5.60 -1.88
C LEU A 22 -7.49 5.67 -0.83
N THR A 23 -7.53 6.73 -0.03
CA THR A 23 -8.56 6.96 0.98
C THR A 23 -9.11 8.38 0.86
N ASN A 24 -10.31 8.68 1.37
CA ASN A 24 -10.80 10.05 1.54
C ASN A 24 -11.79 10.17 2.71
N LYS A 25 -12.21 11.40 3.05
CA LYS A 25 -13.14 11.67 4.16
C LYS A 25 -14.54 11.10 3.94
N ASN A 26 -14.95 10.97 2.68
CA ASN A 26 -16.26 10.44 2.31
C ASN A 26 -16.30 8.91 2.27
N LYS A 27 -15.20 8.22 2.62
CA LYS A 27 -15.04 6.77 2.56
C LYS A 27 -15.33 6.18 1.18
N THR A 28 -14.95 6.91 0.13
CA THR A 28 -15.08 6.45 -1.27
C THR A 28 -13.72 6.28 -1.95
N GLY A 29 -12.64 6.28 -1.19
CA GLY A 29 -11.30 6.03 -1.73
C GLY A 29 -11.18 4.60 -2.27
N ALA A 30 -10.20 4.37 -3.12
CA ALA A 30 -9.99 3.10 -3.79
C ALA A 30 -9.77 1.93 -2.83
N THR A 31 -9.18 2.16 -1.65
CA THR A 31 -8.99 1.12 -0.60
C THR A 31 -10.15 1.05 0.39
N GLN A 32 -11.15 1.92 0.26
CA GLN A 32 -12.32 2.03 1.16
C GLN A 32 -13.62 1.49 0.54
N VAL A 33 -13.55 1.02 -0.70
CA VAL A 33 -14.63 0.29 -1.38
C VAL A 33 -14.33 -1.21 -1.37
N SER A 34 -15.30 -2.05 -1.75
CA SER A 34 -15.05 -3.50 -1.84
C SER A 34 -14.03 -3.82 -2.93
N ALA A 35 -13.24 -4.90 -2.73
CA ALA A 35 -12.30 -5.38 -3.74
C ALA A 35 -13.00 -5.66 -5.07
N SER A 36 -14.15 -6.33 -5.04
CA SER A 36 -14.93 -6.60 -6.25
C SER A 36 -15.36 -5.33 -7.00
N ASP A 37 -15.74 -4.25 -6.30
CA ASP A 37 -16.15 -3.00 -6.94
C ASP A 37 -14.98 -2.25 -7.56
N PHE A 38 -13.82 -2.28 -6.91
CA PHE A 38 -12.59 -1.74 -7.46
C PHE A 38 -12.10 -2.56 -8.66
N LEU A 39 -12.00 -3.88 -8.51
CA LEU A 39 -11.48 -4.78 -9.55
C LEU A 39 -12.34 -4.79 -10.83
N LYS A 40 -13.64 -4.48 -10.74
CA LYS A 40 -14.51 -4.27 -11.92
C LYS A 40 -14.05 -3.17 -12.86
N ILE A 41 -13.25 -2.20 -12.38
CA ILE A 41 -12.66 -1.14 -13.21
C ILE A 41 -11.17 -1.35 -13.49
N THR A 42 -10.60 -2.44 -13.00
CA THR A 42 -9.18 -2.78 -13.19
C THR A 42 -9.07 -3.81 -14.31
N TYR A 43 -8.25 -3.51 -15.30
CA TYR A 43 -7.96 -4.39 -16.43
C TYR A 43 -6.59 -5.05 -16.22
N PRO A 44 -6.38 -6.30 -16.69
CA PRO A 44 -5.13 -7.04 -16.53
C PRO A 44 -4.07 -6.53 -17.51
N THR A 45 -3.74 -5.24 -17.41
CA THR A 45 -2.66 -4.63 -18.20
C THR A 45 -1.32 -5.21 -17.75
N ALA A 46 -0.30 -5.08 -18.60
CA ALA A 46 1.04 -5.55 -18.28
C ALA A 46 1.56 -5.00 -16.94
N ASP A 47 1.28 -3.73 -16.64
CA ASP A 47 1.71 -3.10 -15.38
C ASP A 47 0.96 -3.68 -14.17
N VAL A 48 -0.35 -3.96 -14.29
CA VAL A 48 -1.11 -4.61 -13.21
C VAL A 48 -0.56 -6.01 -12.94
N LEU A 49 -0.40 -6.82 -13.98
CA LEU A 49 0.08 -8.21 -13.83
C LEU A 49 1.51 -8.25 -13.26
N LYS A 50 2.43 -7.44 -13.79
CA LYS A 50 3.80 -7.34 -13.26
C LYS A 50 3.83 -6.85 -11.82
N THR A 51 2.93 -5.95 -11.46
CA THR A 51 2.83 -5.46 -10.08
C THR A 51 2.39 -6.57 -9.13
N ILE A 52 1.42 -7.40 -9.52
CA ILE A 52 1.00 -8.59 -8.75
C ILE A 52 2.17 -9.57 -8.61
N GLU A 53 2.85 -9.88 -9.72
CA GLU A 53 4.02 -10.77 -9.72
C GLU A 53 5.13 -10.26 -8.78
N ALA A 54 5.43 -8.96 -8.83
CA ALA A 54 6.48 -8.34 -8.03
C ALA A 54 6.21 -8.41 -6.52
N VAL A 55 4.93 -8.50 -6.12
CA VAL A 55 4.52 -8.61 -4.72
C VAL A 55 3.98 -9.99 -4.35
N GLY A 56 4.11 -10.97 -5.25
CA GLY A 56 3.64 -12.34 -5.08
C GLY A 56 4.35 -13.08 -3.95
N PRO A 57 4.00 -14.35 -3.68
CA PRO A 57 4.66 -15.15 -2.66
C PRO A 57 6.19 -15.21 -2.86
N ASN A 58 6.94 -15.26 -1.76
CA ASN A 58 8.41 -15.34 -1.73
C ASN A 58 9.16 -14.13 -2.34
N GLN A 59 8.51 -12.97 -2.50
CA GLN A 59 9.12 -11.72 -2.98
C GLN A 59 9.38 -10.74 -1.83
N GLY A 60 10.37 -10.99 -0.99
CA GLY A 60 10.75 -10.10 0.12
C GLY A 60 11.56 -8.89 -0.36
N HIS A 61 10.95 -7.91 -1.04
CA HIS A 61 11.67 -6.68 -1.39
C HIS A 61 10.76 -5.46 -1.52
N PRO A 62 11.32 -4.25 -1.28
CA PRO A 62 10.60 -3.01 -1.55
C PRO A 62 10.31 -2.83 -3.04
N VAL A 63 9.05 -2.60 -3.38
CA VAL A 63 8.62 -2.27 -4.75
C VAL A 63 8.39 -0.77 -4.87
N THR A 64 8.99 -0.15 -5.90
CA THR A 64 8.76 1.27 -6.21
C THR A 64 8.05 1.45 -7.54
N LEU A 65 6.92 2.16 -7.50
CA LEU A 65 6.17 2.56 -8.70
C LEU A 65 6.62 3.97 -9.12
N LYS A 66 7.25 4.09 -10.30
CA LYS A 66 7.77 5.35 -10.83
C LYS A 66 7.05 5.73 -12.11
N GLY A 67 6.77 7.03 -12.26
CA GLY A 67 6.10 7.56 -13.45
C GLY A 67 5.49 8.93 -13.18
N GLU A 68 5.12 9.63 -14.24
CA GLU A 68 4.50 10.95 -14.16
C GLU A 68 3.09 10.92 -13.52
N ARG A 69 2.55 12.11 -13.24
CA ARG A 69 1.18 12.26 -12.74
C ARG A 69 0.18 11.68 -13.76
N GLY A 70 -0.81 10.94 -13.28
CA GLY A 70 -1.86 10.37 -14.14
C GLY A 70 -1.53 9.02 -14.79
N GLN A 71 -0.33 8.47 -14.59
CA GLN A 71 0.09 7.16 -15.16
C GLN A 71 -0.43 5.93 -14.38
N GLY A 72 -1.45 6.10 -13.52
CA GLY A 72 -2.09 4.96 -12.83
C GLY A 72 -1.37 4.39 -11.60
N LYS A 73 -0.31 5.03 -11.07
CA LYS A 73 0.41 4.53 -9.88
C LYS A 73 -0.48 4.23 -8.68
N SER A 74 -1.34 5.17 -8.27
CA SER A 74 -2.25 4.97 -7.14
C SER A 74 -3.31 3.88 -7.44
N HIS A 75 -3.63 3.64 -8.72
CA HIS A 75 -4.49 2.52 -9.12
C HIS A 75 -3.79 1.18 -8.94
N LEU A 76 -2.50 1.08 -9.31
CA LEU A 76 -1.69 -0.12 -9.05
C LEU A 76 -1.53 -0.38 -7.53
N MET A 77 -1.29 0.66 -6.73
CA MET A 77 -1.24 0.55 -5.27
C MET A 77 -2.56 0.06 -4.67
N ALA A 78 -3.70 0.59 -5.14
CA ALA A 78 -5.01 0.15 -4.69
C ALA A 78 -5.31 -1.29 -5.14
N MET A 79 -4.85 -1.71 -6.32
CA MET A 79 -4.95 -3.09 -6.77
C MET A 79 -4.19 -4.02 -5.81
N ILE A 80 -2.93 -3.71 -5.48
CA ILE A 80 -2.15 -4.53 -4.53
C ILE A 80 -2.81 -4.57 -3.16
N TYR A 81 -3.32 -3.43 -2.68
CA TYR A 81 -4.07 -3.37 -1.43
C TYR A 81 -5.18 -4.42 -1.42
N HIS A 82 -6.02 -4.42 -2.46
CA HIS A 82 -7.12 -5.40 -2.58
C HIS A 82 -6.61 -6.83 -2.74
N ALA A 83 -5.53 -7.06 -3.49
CA ALA A 83 -4.92 -8.37 -3.63
C ALA A 83 -4.47 -8.96 -2.28
N PHE A 84 -3.96 -8.13 -1.39
CA PHE A 84 -3.55 -8.56 -0.05
C PHE A 84 -4.71 -8.69 0.93
N THR A 85 -5.72 -7.82 0.85
CA THR A 85 -6.86 -7.83 1.80
C THR A 85 -7.97 -8.82 1.43
N ASP A 86 -8.15 -9.12 0.14
CA ASP A 86 -9.23 -9.98 -0.37
C ASP A 86 -8.72 -10.86 -1.52
N ASN A 87 -7.92 -11.87 -1.14
CA ASN A 87 -7.38 -12.86 -2.07
C ASN A 87 -8.49 -13.56 -2.88
N ALA A 88 -9.66 -13.81 -2.28
CA ALA A 88 -10.75 -14.51 -2.95
C ALA A 88 -11.30 -13.71 -4.14
N ALA A 89 -11.59 -12.41 -3.93
CA ALA A 89 -12.03 -11.53 -5.00
C ALA A 89 -10.96 -11.35 -6.08
N THR A 90 -9.69 -11.24 -5.70
CA THR A 90 -8.58 -11.10 -6.66
C THR A 90 -8.34 -12.38 -7.46
N SER A 91 -8.38 -13.56 -6.85
CA SER A 91 -8.29 -14.85 -7.55
C SER A 91 -9.45 -15.04 -8.53
N GLN A 92 -10.67 -14.66 -8.14
CA GLN A 92 -11.81 -14.68 -9.05
C GLN A 92 -11.58 -13.74 -10.25
N TRP A 93 -11.12 -12.51 -10.01
CA TRP A 93 -10.80 -11.55 -11.06
C TRP A 93 -9.71 -12.07 -12.02
N LEU A 94 -8.64 -12.68 -11.49
CA LEU A 94 -7.59 -13.31 -12.29
C LEU A 94 -8.14 -14.46 -13.16
N SER A 95 -8.96 -15.33 -12.59
CA SER A 95 -9.59 -16.44 -13.31
C SER A 95 -10.54 -15.95 -14.41
N GLU A 96 -11.39 -14.96 -14.13
CA GLU A 96 -12.30 -14.37 -15.11
C GLU A 96 -11.53 -13.76 -16.30
N TRP A 97 -10.44 -13.03 -16.03
CA TRP A 97 -9.61 -12.44 -17.08
C TRP A 97 -8.76 -13.46 -17.83
N GLY A 98 -8.21 -14.47 -17.14
CA GLY A 98 -7.49 -15.57 -17.77
C GLY A 98 -8.38 -16.32 -18.77
N ASN A 99 -9.61 -16.65 -18.37
CA ASN A 99 -10.60 -17.26 -19.24
C ASN A 99 -10.97 -16.36 -20.42
N ARG A 100 -11.25 -15.07 -20.16
CA ARG A 100 -11.69 -14.12 -21.19
C ARG A 100 -10.63 -13.85 -22.25
N LEU A 101 -9.36 -13.88 -21.87
CA LEU A 101 -8.21 -13.63 -22.75
C LEU A 101 -7.58 -14.93 -23.27
N SER A 102 -8.11 -16.10 -22.91
CA SER A 102 -7.53 -17.42 -23.19
C SER A 102 -6.04 -17.49 -22.81
N ASN A 103 -5.72 -17.00 -21.61
CA ASN A 103 -4.35 -16.93 -21.10
C ASN A 103 -4.30 -17.41 -19.65
N ASP A 104 -4.08 -18.72 -19.49
CA ASP A 104 -4.05 -19.41 -18.19
C ASP A 104 -2.99 -18.82 -17.24
N LYS A 105 -1.90 -18.24 -17.78
CA LYS A 105 -0.86 -17.59 -16.97
C LYS A 105 -1.41 -16.47 -16.09
N ILE A 106 -2.49 -15.79 -16.51
CA ILE A 106 -3.15 -14.77 -15.69
C ILE A 106 -3.90 -15.44 -14.54
N ALA A 107 -4.66 -16.51 -14.81
CA ALA A 107 -5.43 -17.23 -13.80
C ALA A 107 -4.52 -17.90 -12.74
N ASP A 108 -3.34 -18.34 -13.16
CA ASP A 108 -2.37 -19.05 -12.32
C ASP A 108 -1.44 -18.11 -11.51
N LEU A 109 -1.62 -16.79 -11.59
CA LEU A 109 -0.79 -15.85 -10.85
C LEU A 109 -0.92 -16.08 -9.33
N PRO A 110 0.19 -16.35 -8.62
CA PRO A 110 0.13 -16.64 -7.20
C PRO A 110 -0.06 -15.34 -6.42
N LEU A 111 -0.98 -15.37 -5.46
CA LEU A 111 -1.27 -14.25 -4.57
C LEU A 111 -0.66 -14.47 -3.19
N ARG A 112 -0.09 -13.41 -2.63
CA ARG A 112 0.38 -13.40 -1.23
C ARG A 112 -0.80 -13.14 -0.29
N SER A 113 -0.80 -13.78 0.87
CA SER A 113 -1.83 -13.64 1.90
C SER A 113 -1.20 -13.62 3.31
N GLY A 114 -2.04 -13.45 4.34
CA GLY A 114 -1.62 -13.58 5.75
C GLY A 114 -0.88 -12.37 6.31
N MET A 115 -1.11 -11.17 5.77
CA MET A 115 -0.47 -9.94 6.22
C MET A 115 -1.50 -8.90 6.65
N ALA A 116 -1.16 -8.07 7.63
CA ALA A 116 -1.81 -6.80 7.86
C ALA A 116 -1.43 -5.82 6.74
N VAL A 117 -2.40 -5.11 6.18
CA VAL A 117 -2.16 -4.16 5.07
C VAL A 117 -2.33 -2.74 5.59
N ILE A 118 -1.26 -1.97 5.56
CA ILE A 118 -1.24 -0.58 6.01
C ILE A 118 -1.02 0.30 4.79
N SER A 119 -1.95 1.22 4.52
CA SER A 119 -1.85 2.15 3.40
C SER A 119 -2.07 3.60 3.85
N GLU A 120 -1.23 4.53 3.40
CA GLU A 120 -1.40 5.95 3.68
C GLU A 120 -0.96 6.83 2.50
N SER A 121 -1.63 7.98 2.34
CA SER A 121 -1.26 9.00 1.38
C SER A 121 -0.51 10.12 2.11
N LEU A 122 0.82 10.09 2.03
CA LEU A 122 1.69 10.87 2.93
C LEU A 122 1.59 12.39 2.75
N HIS A 123 1.14 12.87 1.58
CA HIS A 123 0.87 14.29 1.33
C HIS A 123 -0.17 14.91 2.28
N ARG A 124 -0.95 14.08 3.00
CA ARG A 124 -1.96 14.53 3.97
C ARG A 124 -1.39 14.97 5.31
N GLN A 125 -0.10 14.72 5.57
CA GLN A 125 0.61 15.12 6.78
C GLN A 125 -0.10 14.72 8.09
N ARG A 126 -0.69 13.52 8.11
CA ARG A 126 -1.36 12.97 9.32
C ARG A 126 -0.38 12.53 10.39
N TYR A 127 0.79 12.08 9.97
CA TYR A 127 1.84 11.55 10.84
C TYR A 127 3.08 12.41 10.73
N LYS A 128 3.70 12.70 11.87
CA LYS A 128 4.98 13.40 11.92
C LYS A 128 6.10 12.48 11.43
N PHE A 129 6.08 11.22 11.86
CA PHE A 129 7.04 10.21 11.47
C PHE A 129 6.36 8.93 10.94
N LEU A 130 7.04 8.17 10.08
CA LEU A 130 6.46 6.95 9.51
C LEU A 130 6.27 5.83 10.53
N TRP A 131 7.10 5.78 11.57
CA TRP A 131 6.88 4.81 12.65
C TRP A 131 5.61 5.12 13.44
N ASP A 132 5.18 6.38 13.53
CA ASP A 132 3.90 6.71 14.17
C ASP A 132 2.73 6.05 13.42
N LEU A 133 2.77 6.07 12.08
CA LEU A 133 1.80 5.36 11.22
C LEU A 133 1.81 3.85 11.49
N LEU A 134 3.01 3.24 11.51
CA LEU A 134 3.14 1.81 11.71
C LEU A 134 2.67 1.39 13.12
N PHE A 135 3.07 2.10 14.17
CA PHE A 135 2.62 1.78 15.52
C PHE A 135 1.12 1.97 15.71
N GLU A 136 0.51 2.98 15.08
CA GLU A 136 -0.93 3.21 15.20
C GLU A 136 -1.76 2.17 14.44
N GLN A 137 -1.31 1.74 13.26
CA GLN A 137 -2.11 0.88 12.37
C GLN A 137 -1.79 -0.62 12.53
N HIS A 138 -0.64 -0.97 13.11
CA HIS A 138 -0.24 -2.36 13.28
C HIS A 138 -0.92 -3.01 14.50
N PRO A 139 -1.42 -4.26 14.42
CA PRO A 139 -2.09 -4.94 15.55
C PRO A 139 -1.26 -5.07 16.83
N HIS A 140 0.06 -5.17 16.69
CA HIS A 140 1.03 -5.22 17.80
C HIS A 140 1.77 -3.89 18.02
N GLY A 141 1.34 -2.82 17.35
CA GLY A 141 2.07 -1.55 17.31
C GLY A 141 2.11 -0.82 18.65
N ASP A 142 1.00 -0.76 19.38
CA ASP A 142 0.94 -0.12 20.72
C ASP A 142 1.91 -0.75 21.72
N TYR A 143 2.04 -2.08 21.70
CA TYR A 143 2.97 -2.81 22.56
C TYR A 143 4.43 -2.45 22.23
N CYS A 144 4.82 -2.57 20.95
CA CYS A 144 6.17 -2.26 20.48
C CYS A 144 6.53 -0.78 20.70
N ARG A 145 5.55 0.12 20.51
CA ARG A 145 5.70 1.54 20.82
C ARG A 145 5.98 1.75 22.30
N GLY A 146 5.19 1.14 23.19
CA GLY A 146 5.39 1.23 24.63
C GLY A 146 6.76 0.71 25.04
N LYS A 147 7.20 -0.42 24.46
CA LYS A 147 8.53 -0.99 24.69
C LYS A 147 9.63 -0.01 24.29
N TRP A 148 9.58 0.55 23.08
CA TRP A 148 10.55 1.55 22.61
C TRP A 148 10.54 2.84 23.44
N GLU A 149 9.35 3.36 23.79
CA GLU A 149 9.21 4.56 24.61
C GLU A 149 9.71 4.36 26.04
N SER A 150 9.61 3.14 26.57
CA SER A 150 10.08 2.77 27.92
C SER A 150 11.60 2.52 28.03
N SER A 151 12.35 2.59 26.92
CA SER A 151 13.80 2.34 26.89
C SER A 151 14.68 3.36 27.64
N GLY A 152 14.08 4.39 28.25
CA GLY A 152 14.78 5.37 29.09
C GLY A 152 15.96 6.03 28.36
N GLU A 153 17.13 6.04 28.99
CA GLU A 153 18.37 6.61 28.41
C GLU A 153 18.87 5.88 27.15
N LYS A 154 18.42 4.64 26.92
CA LYS A 154 18.76 3.86 25.72
C LYS A 154 17.82 4.14 24.54
N LYS A 155 16.81 5.00 24.73
CA LYS A 155 15.86 5.33 23.67
C LYS A 155 16.57 6.10 22.56
N THR A 156 16.56 5.50 21.36
CA THR A 156 17.02 6.11 20.11
C THR A 156 15.98 7.05 19.51
N ASP A 157 16.40 7.93 18.60
CA ASP A 157 15.50 8.84 17.86
C ASP A 157 14.54 8.11 16.91
N VAL A 158 14.95 6.93 16.42
CA VAL A 158 14.21 6.07 15.49
C VAL A 158 14.08 4.68 16.13
N PRO A 159 12.94 3.99 16.04
CA PRO A 159 12.81 2.61 16.54
C PRO A 159 13.88 1.70 15.95
N SER A 160 14.44 0.82 16.78
CA SER A 160 15.42 -0.17 16.33
C SER A 160 14.79 -1.25 15.46
N ASP A 161 15.62 -1.92 14.69
CA ASP A 161 15.30 -3.15 13.98
C ASP A 161 14.69 -4.20 14.91
N GLU A 162 15.23 -4.41 16.12
CA GLU A 162 14.68 -5.37 17.10
C GLU A 162 13.20 -5.11 17.43
N ILE A 163 12.82 -3.84 17.65
CA ILE A 163 11.43 -3.47 17.95
C ILE A 163 10.53 -3.71 16.74
N LEU A 164 11.02 -3.41 15.55
CA LEU A 164 10.26 -3.57 14.31
C LEU A 164 10.13 -5.05 13.91
N LEU A 165 11.19 -5.85 14.11
CA LEU A 165 11.18 -7.29 13.87
C LEU A 165 10.15 -7.98 14.79
N GLU A 166 10.16 -7.69 16.08
CA GLU A 166 9.16 -8.23 17.02
C GLU A 166 7.73 -7.89 16.57
N MET A 167 7.52 -6.66 16.09
CA MET A 167 6.23 -6.23 15.57
C MET A 167 5.81 -7.05 14.35
N PHE A 168 6.70 -7.19 13.35
CA PHE A 168 6.39 -7.86 12.09
C PHE A 168 6.42 -9.39 12.17
N GLU A 169 7.13 -9.98 13.13
CA GLU A 169 7.05 -11.42 13.45
C GLU A 169 5.71 -11.76 14.10
N HIS A 170 5.19 -10.89 14.98
CA HIS A 170 3.84 -11.05 15.53
C HIS A 170 2.78 -10.99 14.42
N THR A 171 2.89 -10.03 13.49
CA THR A 171 1.99 -9.95 12.34
C THR A 171 2.73 -9.44 11.09
N PRO A 172 2.94 -10.31 10.08
CA PRO A 172 3.52 -9.89 8.81
C PRO A 172 2.74 -8.72 8.21
N THR A 173 3.43 -7.75 7.61
CA THR A 173 2.81 -6.49 7.19
C THR A 173 3.21 -6.06 5.79
N ALA A 174 2.22 -5.63 5.01
CA ALA A 174 2.40 -4.94 3.74
C ALA A 174 2.20 -3.43 3.94
N LEU A 175 3.24 -2.63 3.72
CA LEU A 175 3.20 -1.17 3.82
C LEU A 175 3.11 -0.53 2.43
N ILE A 176 2.05 0.23 2.18
CA ILE A 176 1.77 0.90 0.90
C ILE A 176 1.73 2.41 1.11
N LEU A 177 2.71 3.13 0.56
CA LEU A 177 2.86 4.58 0.75
C LEU A 177 2.66 5.33 -0.57
N ASP A 178 1.61 6.14 -0.66
CA ASP A 178 1.38 7.03 -1.80
C ASP A 178 1.96 8.43 -1.53
N GLU A 179 2.37 9.12 -2.60
CA GLU A 179 3.02 10.43 -2.56
C GLU A 179 4.29 10.46 -1.68
N PHE A 180 5.00 9.33 -1.60
CA PHE A 180 6.20 9.18 -0.75
C PHE A 180 7.32 10.15 -1.11
N GLN A 181 7.63 10.33 -2.39
CA GLN A 181 8.70 11.23 -2.82
C GLN A 181 8.42 12.68 -2.38
N THR A 182 7.23 13.18 -2.67
CA THR A 182 6.82 14.54 -2.28
C THR A 182 6.87 14.74 -0.77
N TRP A 183 6.44 13.74 0.01
CA TRP A 183 6.57 13.77 1.46
C TRP A 183 8.04 13.82 1.90
N PHE A 184 8.87 12.92 1.40
CA PHE A 184 10.27 12.78 1.81
C PHE A 184 11.11 14.02 1.47
N ASP A 185 10.91 14.58 0.27
CA ASP A 185 11.60 15.79 -0.18
C ASP A 185 11.13 17.04 0.58
N GLY A 186 9.93 17.02 1.16
CA GLY A 186 9.40 18.07 2.02
C GLY A 186 9.90 18.05 3.47
N LEU A 187 10.64 17.01 3.89
CA LEU A 187 11.12 16.88 5.26
C LEU A 187 12.25 17.87 5.57
N THR A 188 12.20 18.48 6.75
CA THR A 188 13.30 19.30 7.27
C THR A 188 14.56 18.45 7.47
N ASN A 189 15.73 19.01 7.13
CA ASN A 189 17.02 18.37 7.37
C ASN A 189 18.08 19.37 7.84
N THR A 190 17.86 19.96 9.00
CA THR A 190 18.87 20.82 9.65
C THR A 190 19.58 20.06 10.77
N LYS A 191 20.72 20.58 11.24
CA LYS A 191 21.42 19.99 12.40
C LYS A 191 20.52 19.87 13.65
N GLN A 192 19.58 20.80 13.82
CA GLN A 192 18.66 20.81 14.95
C GLN A 192 17.44 19.90 14.72
N TYR A 193 17.02 19.72 13.46
CA TYR A 193 15.85 18.93 13.08
C TYR A 193 16.17 18.03 11.88
N PRO A 194 16.85 16.88 12.11
CA PRO A 194 17.29 15.99 11.04
C PRO A 194 16.20 14.99 10.61
N CYS A 195 14.95 15.45 10.46
CA CYS A 195 13.78 14.58 10.19
C CYS A 195 13.96 13.74 8.92
N ARG A 196 14.55 14.31 7.87
CA ARG A 196 14.84 13.58 6.62
C ARG A 196 15.83 12.43 6.83
N ASN A 197 16.86 12.64 7.66
CA ASN A 197 17.84 11.59 7.98
C ASN A 197 17.20 10.47 8.81
N TRP A 198 16.35 10.82 9.78
CA TRP A 198 15.60 9.81 10.54
C TRP A 198 14.66 9.00 9.66
N ALA A 199 13.93 9.64 8.74
CA ALA A 199 13.10 8.95 7.76
C ALA A 199 13.92 8.02 6.86
N PHE A 200 15.10 8.46 6.40
CA PHE A 200 15.99 7.62 5.60
C PHE A 200 16.44 6.37 6.37
N ASN A 201 16.94 6.54 7.60
CA ASN A 201 17.35 5.42 8.46
C ASN A 201 16.20 4.44 8.69
N PHE A 202 15.00 4.96 8.97
CA PHE A 202 13.84 4.12 9.19
C PHE A 202 13.47 3.29 7.96
N ILE A 203 13.44 3.90 6.77
CA ILE A 203 13.18 3.18 5.52
C ILE A 203 14.28 2.16 5.22
N GLN A 204 15.53 2.47 5.53
CA GLN A 204 16.63 1.53 5.38
C GLN A 204 16.41 0.28 6.26
N VAL A 205 16.06 0.47 7.55
CA VAL A 205 15.75 -0.64 8.46
C VAL A 205 14.59 -1.48 7.93
N LEU A 206 13.49 -0.86 7.49
CA LEU A 206 12.37 -1.59 6.88
C LEU A 206 12.79 -2.38 5.63
N SER A 207 13.68 -1.82 4.82
CA SER A 207 14.18 -2.47 3.61
C SER A 207 15.13 -3.64 3.91
N GLU A 208 15.84 -3.60 5.04
CA GLU A 208 16.68 -4.70 5.51
C GLU A 208 15.83 -5.83 6.10
N ILE A 209 14.79 -5.50 6.86
CA ILE A 209 13.83 -6.47 7.41
C ILE A 209 13.05 -7.18 6.29
N ALA A 210 12.72 -6.47 5.22
CA ALA A 210 11.89 -7.02 4.14
C ALA A 210 12.59 -8.10 3.29
N LYS A 211 13.93 -8.23 3.36
CA LYS A 211 14.73 -9.19 2.58
C LYS A 211 14.52 -10.63 3.04
#